data_AF-A0A5J4WWP3-F1
#
_entry.id   AF-A0A5J4WWP3-F1
#
_cell.length_a   1.000
_cell.length_b   1.000
_cell.length_c   1.000
_cell.angle_alpha   90.00
_cell.angle_beta   90.00
_cell.angle_gamma   90.00
#
_symmetry.space_group_name_H-M   'P 1'
#
loop_
_entity.id
_entity.type
_entity.pdbx_description
1 polymer ?
#
loop_
_entity_poly.entity_id
_entity_poly.type
_entity_poly.pdbx_seq_one_letter_code
_entity_poly.pdbx_strand_id
1 'polypeptide(L)'
;MRKIVAIVLDGVGDLSCEKLGLCTPLEASRKHFLDALAECGTCGAMDSLEPGFPCGSDTAHMLIFGYEPRGIYRGRGAFEALGGGLDMKPGDIAFKSNYGTYDPATNLVITRRADRAMEKIGPILASSINGLKLPHFPEAQITCKYLTEHRCAVRIRASGMSGEVTGTDPLVDYKQLLQSQPLDKSAEALKTSQIINELQKGIIDALSDHPVNIERKKQNKNLANILLLRGPGIQIDIPPFSSLHPHIRPFVFAPTAIVAGVGMTAQMDTFIHPDATGDYFTNFEKKADFFTKMIEITEYNYCFMHVKATDDTGHDGRPVLRRDIIERIDRMMGLILSRLVDSKHELIIQICADHSTPICVKDHSCEPVPFMFCHLDNFKTRYRVILNEKANEYVNCYGQGNEGWKIPFDVNQFRLKTVDQWHNDDQIEKGGESNKLGDQITQKEKEPEQEPDFRITGGCTRFEGVVQLQKISEDGGKLKEQMQRIANLALTSLRPDESQGYAEVECAKGRLGRFGARELIKFAEKILD
;
A
#
# COMPACT_ATOMS: atom_id res chain seq x y z
N MET A 1 15.44 13.20 -25.84
CA MET A 1 15.61 11.89 -25.17
C MET A 1 14.25 11.45 -24.67
N ARG A 2 13.89 10.19 -24.89
CA ARG A 2 12.67 9.60 -24.34
C ARG A 2 12.84 9.28 -22.86
N LYS A 3 11.87 9.62 -22.01
CA LYS A 3 11.84 9.26 -20.60
C LYS A 3 10.50 8.65 -20.22
N ILE A 4 10.54 7.64 -19.35
CA ILE A 4 9.38 7.02 -18.74
C ILE A 4 9.21 7.66 -17.36
N VAL A 5 8.02 8.18 -17.09
CA VAL A 5 7.60 8.73 -15.79
C VAL A 5 6.64 7.72 -15.18
N ALA A 6 7.16 6.84 -14.33
CA ALA A 6 6.40 5.76 -13.71
C ALA A 6 5.93 6.17 -12.32
N ILE A 7 4.61 6.14 -12.08
CA ILE A 7 4.00 6.52 -10.82
C ILE A 7 3.18 5.34 -10.30
N VAL A 8 3.57 4.80 -9.15
CA VAL A 8 2.89 3.69 -8.50
C VAL A 8 2.04 4.20 -7.36
N LEU A 9 0.74 3.96 -7.44
CA LEU A 9 -0.25 4.27 -6.41
C LEU A 9 -0.41 3.03 -5.52
N ASP A 10 0.29 3.02 -4.38
CA ASP A 10 0.40 1.84 -3.51
C ASP A 10 -0.98 1.36 -3.08
N GLY A 11 -1.26 0.09 -3.28
CA GLY A 11 -2.51 -0.52 -2.83
C GLY A 11 -3.77 0.12 -3.40
N VAL A 12 -3.75 0.87 -4.53
CA VAL A 12 -4.93 1.65 -4.99
C VAL A 12 -6.09 0.79 -5.52
N GLY A 13 -5.84 -0.49 -5.83
CA GLY A 13 -6.90 -1.43 -6.16
C GLY A 13 -7.85 -1.68 -4.98
N ASP A 14 -9.15 -1.74 -5.26
CA ASP A 14 -10.20 -1.87 -4.24
C ASP A 14 -11.44 -2.56 -4.81
N LEU A 15 -12.40 -2.82 -3.92
CA LEU A 15 -13.73 -3.33 -4.22
C LEU A 15 -14.78 -2.22 -4.05
N SER A 16 -15.96 -2.49 -4.57
CA SER A 16 -17.11 -1.58 -4.46
C SER A 16 -17.48 -1.35 -3.00
N CYS A 17 -17.73 -0.11 -2.61
CA CYS A 17 -18.04 0.27 -1.23
C CYS A 17 -19.42 0.94 -1.12
N GLU A 18 -20.28 0.44 -0.22
CA GLU A 18 -21.62 1.03 0.03
C GLU A 18 -21.54 2.51 0.41
N LYS A 19 -20.57 2.88 1.26
CA LYS A 19 -20.36 4.29 1.68
C LYS A 19 -20.01 5.23 0.53
N LEU A 20 -19.65 4.69 -0.63
CA LEU A 20 -19.31 5.41 -1.84
C LEU A 20 -20.30 5.14 -2.98
N GLY A 21 -21.53 4.71 -2.66
CA GLY A 21 -22.57 4.48 -3.66
C GLY A 21 -22.32 3.24 -4.54
N LEU A 22 -21.68 2.20 -3.98
CA LEU A 22 -21.25 0.98 -4.68
C LEU A 22 -20.16 1.23 -5.74
N CYS A 23 -19.40 2.31 -5.60
CA CYS A 23 -18.17 2.54 -6.35
C CYS A 23 -16.94 2.14 -5.52
N THR A 24 -15.84 1.81 -6.19
CA THR A 24 -14.50 1.83 -5.56
C THR A 24 -14.11 3.28 -5.19
N PRO A 25 -13.17 3.51 -4.26
CA PRO A 25 -12.66 4.84 -3.99
C PRO A 25 -12.06 5.54 -5.20
N LEU A 26 -11.45 4.79 -6.13
CA LEU A 26 -10.90 5.33 -7.37
C LEU A 26 -12.02 5.84 -8.30
N GLU A 27 -13.10 5.07 -8.46
CA GLU A 27 -14.28 5.50 -9.24
C GLU A 27 -15.02 6.67 -8.61
N ALA A 28 -15.16 6.66 -7.27
CA ALA A 28 -15.88 7.71 -6.53
C ALA A 28 -15.14 9.04 -6.43
N SER A 29 -13.85 9.07 -6.76
CA SER A 29 -13.00 10.27 -6.65
C SER A 29 -13.11 11.17 -7.88
N ARG A 30 -13.03 12.49 -7.66
CA ARG A 30 -12.88 13.47 -8.74
C ARG A 30 -11.42 13.52 -9.19
N LYS A 31 -11.12 12.88 -10.32
CA LYS A 31 -9.75 12.64 -10.79
C LYS A 31 -9.52 13.09 -12.24
N HIS A 32 -9.69 14.38 -12.50
CA HIS A 32 -9.71 14.94 -13.85
C HIS A 32 -8.41 14.73 -14.64
N PHE A 33 -7.25 14.75 -13.99
CA PHE A 33 -5.97 14.54 -14.68
C PHE A 33 -5.70 13.07 -14.96
N LEU A 34 -6.02 12.19 -14.02
CA LEU A 34 -5.95 10.75 -14.23
C LEU A 34 -6.91 10.30 -15.33
N ASP A 35 -8.16 10.78 -15.31
CA ASP A 35 -9.17 10.47 -16.33
C ASP A 35 -8.76 11.00 -17.72
N ALA A 36 -8.23 12.22 -17.81
CA ALA A 36 -7.75 12.77 -19.08
C ALA A 36 -6.53 12.02 -19.65
N LEU A 37 -5.59 11.62 -18.79
CA LEU A 37 -4.48 10.76 -19.22
C LEU A 37 -4.99 9.39 -19.69
N ALA A 38 -6.02 8.85 -19.05
CA ALA A 38 -6.60 7.54 -19.41
C ALA A 38 -7.28 7.60 -20.78
N GLU A 39 -7.98 8.69 -21.10
CA GLU A 39 -8.60 8.93 -22.40
C GLU A 39 -7.57 9.11 -23.53
N CYS A 40 -6.42 9.71 -23.21
CA CYS A 40 -5.31 9.95 -24.16
C CYS A 40 -4.31 8.78 -24.26
N GLY A 41 -4.50 7.74 -23.46
CA GLY A 41 -3.58 6.64 -23.30
C GLY A 41 -4.20 5.26 -23.57
N THR A 42 -3.48 4.23 -23.17
CA THR A 42 -3.92 2.84 -23.13
C THR A 42 -4.09 2.45 -21.67
N CYS A 43 -5.25 1.91 -21.31
CA CYS A 43 -5.55 1.42 -19.97
C CYS A 43 -5.75 -0.10 -19.97
N GLY A 44 -5.59 -0.71 -18.80
CA GLY A 44 -5.92 -2.12 -18.60
C GLY A 44 -5.90 -2.50 -17.12
N ALA A 45 -5.98 -3.80 -16.87
CA ALA A 45 -5.81 -4.39 -15.55
C ALA A 45 -4.61 -5.34 -15.59
N MET A 46 -3.86 -5.41 -14.49
CA MET A 46 -2.74 -6.33 -14.33
C MET A 46 -2.84 -7.08 -13.01
N ASP A 47 -2.52 -8.36 -13.03
CA ASP A 47 -2.27 -9.12 -11.80
C ASP A 47 -0.84 -8.82 -11.35
N SER A 48 -0.67 -8.39 -10.11
CA SER A 48 0.64 -8.01 -9.58
C SER A 48 1.63 -9.16 -9.50
N LEU A 49 1.14 -10.40 -9.35
CA LEU A 49 1.93 -11.63 -9.37
C LEU A 49 1.31 -12.62 -10.36
N GLU A 50 0.14 -13.17 -10.01
CA GLU A 50 -0.66 -14.06 -10.85
C GLU A 50 -2.11 -14.07 -10.33
N PRO A 51 -3.10 -14.44 -11.16
CA PRO A 51 -4.50 -14.43 -10.76
C PRO A 51 -4.77 -15.20 -9.47
N GLY A 52 -5.43 -14.54 -8.51
CA GLY A 52 -5.83 -15.15 -7.24
C GLY A 52 -4.78 -15.14 -6.13
N PHE A 53 -3.61 -14.52 -6.33
CA PHE A 53 -2.58 -14.40 -5.29
C PHE A 53 -2.40 -12.95 -4.83
N PRO A 54 -2.50 -12.67 -3.51
CA PRO A 54 -2.10 -11.39 -2.97
C PRO A 54 -0.58 -11.23 -3.06
N CYS A 55 -0.13 -9.98 -3.24
CA CYS A 55 1.29 -9.66 -3.41
C CYS A 55 1.74 -8.64 -2.36
N GLY A 56 2.87 -8.90 -1.71
CA GLY A 56 3.51 -7.92 -0.82
C GLY A 56 4.18 -6.80 -1.61
N SER A 57 4.34 -5.62 -1.01
CA SER A 57 4.97 -4.47 -1.69
C SER A 57 6.40 -4.78 -2.15
N ASP A 58 7.14 -5.63 -1.43
CA ASP A 58 8.47 -6.07 -1.86
C ASP A 58 8.42 -6.87 -3.17
N THR A 59 7.67 -7.96 -3.21
CA THR A 59 7.57 -8.82 -4.39
C THR A 59 6.90 -8.11 -5.57
N ALA A 60 5.89 -7.27 -5.31
CA ALA A 60 5.23 -6.47 -6.34
C ALA A 60 6.19 -5.48 -7.00
N HIS A 61 7.03 -4.79 -6.21
CA HIS A 61 8.01 -3.85 -6.77
C HIS A 61 9.16 -4.55 -7.48
N MET A 62 9.56 -5.76 -7.03
CA MET A 62 10.49 -6.59 -7.82
C MET A 62 9.93 -6.84 -9.23
N LEU A 63 8.66 -7.23 -9.33
CA LEU A 63 7.98 -7.50 -10.59
C LEU A 63 7.83 -6.24 -11.46
N ILE A 64 7.46 -5.10 -10.86
CA ILE A 64 7.39 -3.81 -11.56
C ILE A 64 8.75 -3.43 -12.17
N PHE A 65 9.85 -3.75 -11.48
CA PHE A 65 11.21 -3.52 -11.99
C PHE A 65 11.72 -4.62 -12.93
N GLY A 66 10.92 -5.68 -13.16
CA GLY A 66 11.23 -6.76 -14.09
C GLY A 66 11.95 -7.96 -13.48
N TYR A 67 12.05 -8.05 -12.15
CA TYR A 67 12.64 -9.18 -11.45
C TYR A 67 11.57 -10.18 -11.01
N GLU A 68 11.66 -11.40 -11.52
CA GLU A 68 10.81 -12.52 -11.09
C GLU A 68 11.21 -12.96 -9.66
N PRO A 69 10.37 -12.76 -8.63
CA PRO A 69 10.74 -13.03 -7.23
C PRO A 69 10.84 -14.52 -6.93
N ARG A 70 10.16 -15.41 -7.68
CA ARG A 70 10.23 -16.86 -7.44
C ARG A 70 11.66 -17.36 -7.60
N GLY A 71 12.15 -18.03 -6.56
CA GLY A 71 13.52 -18.57 -6.55
C GLY A 71 14.61 -17.56 -6.16
N ILE A 72 14.35 -16.25 -6.13
CA ILE A 72 15.35 -15.24 -5.72
C ILE A 72 14.95 -14.45 -4.47
N TYR A 73 13.68 -14.22 -4.20
CA TYR A 73 13.22 -13.51 -3.01
C TYR A 73 13.58 -14.31 -1.76
N ARG A 74 14.15 -13.65 -0.76
CA ARG A 74 14.60 -14.28 0.49
C ARG A 74 14.28 -13.42 1.72
N GLY A 75 13.05 -12.92 1.76
CA GLY A 75 12.50 -12.23 2.92
C GLY A 75 12.68 -10.70 2.91
N ARG A 76 11.77 -10.05 3.63
CA ARG A 76 11.55 -8.60 3.64
C ARG A 76 12.61 -7.79 4.41
N GLY A 77 13.23 -8.41 5.42
CA GLY A 77 14.09 -7.72 6.39
C GLY A 77 15.27 -6.99 5.74
N ALA A 78 15.87 -7.58 4.70
CA ALA A 78 16.99 -6.99 3.96
C ALA A 78 16.59 -5.70 3.25
N PHE A 79 15.47 -5.70 2.50
CA PHE A 79 14.99 -4.51 1.81
C PHE A 79 14.65 -3.38 2.79
N GLU A 80 13.92 -3.67 3.85
CA GLU A 80 13.57 -2.65 4.85
C GLU A 80 14.79 -2.08 5.57
N ALA A 81 15.80 -2.90 5.87
CA ALA A 81 17.04 -2.42 6.48
C ALA A 81 17.86 -1.55 5.52
N LEU A 82 18.00 -1.99 4.26
CA LEU A 82 18.72 -1.25 3.23
C LEU A 82 18.08 0.12 2.96
N GLY A 83 16.76 0.15 2.73
CA GLY A 83 16.05 1.43 2.53
C GLY A 83 15.88 2.25 3.80
N GLY A 84 16.02 1.64 4.98
CA GLY A 84 16.21 2.33 6.26
C GLY A 84 17.60 2.95 6.43
N GLY A 85 18.48 2.77 5.45
CA GLY A 85 19.82 3.33 5.37
C GLY A 85 20.86 2.57 6.21
N LEU A 86 20.72 1.25 6.36
CA LEU A 86 21.85 0.39 6.71
C LEU A 86 22.60 0.03 5.43
N ASP A 87 23.93 -0.07 5.50
CA ASP A 87 24.67 -0.69 4.40
C ASP A 87 24.39 -2.20 4.40
N MET A 88 24.00 -2.74 3.26
CA MET A 88 23.79 -4.17 3.06
C MET A 88 24.66 -4.65 1.90
N LYS A 89 25.21 -5.85 2.03
CA LYS A 89 25.93 -6.57 0.97
C LYS A 89 25.26 -7.91 0.74
N PRO A 90 25.32 -8.49 -0.47
CA PRO A 90 24.83 -9.83 -0.71
C PRO A 90 25.34 -10.83 0.34
N GLY A 91 24.41 -11.61 0.90
CA GLY A 91 24.69 -12.55 1.98
C GLY A 91 24.48 -12.00 3.40
N ASP A 92 24.39 -10.68 3.60
CA ASP A 92 24.03 -10.10 4.90
C ASP A 92 22.59 -10.44 5.27
N ILE A 93 22.31 -10.67 6.56
CA ILE A 93 20.95 -10.89 7.05
C ILE A 93 20.51 -9.68 7.84
N ALA A 94 19.27 -9.25 7.61
CA ALA A 94 18.66 -8.20 8.41
C ALA A 94 17.26 -8.54 8.90
N PHE A 95 16.88 -7.83 9.95
CA PHE A 95 15.60 -7.94 10.62
C PHE A 95 14.98 -6.57 10.78
N LYS A 96 13.66 -6.52 10.61
CA LYS A 96 12.86 -5.41 11.12
C LYS A 96 12.49 -5.74 12.55
N SER A 97 13.15 -5.11 13.48
CA SER A 97 13.05 -5.45 14.88
C SER A 97 12.25 -4.42 15.67
N ASN A 98 11.67 -4.87 16.78
CA ASN A 98 10.93 -4.00 17.69
C ASN A 98 11.57 -4.00 19.08
N TYR A 99 11.75 -2.82 19.66
CA TYR A 99 12.01 -2.70 21.10
C TYR A 99 10.78 -3.17 21.87
N GLY A 100 10.97 -4.18 22.72
CA GLY A 100 9.93 -4.76 23.54
C GLY A 100 10.29 -4.76 25.03
N THR A 101 9.32 -5.19 25.82
CA THR A 101 9.51 -5.52 27.24
C THR A 101 9.52 -7.02 27.40
N TYR A 102 10.61 -7.54 27.93
CA TYR A 102 10.82 -8.96 28.19
C TYR A 102 11.01 -9.19 29.69
N ASP A 103 10.36 -10.23 30.21
CA ASP A 103 10.56 -10.71 31.58
C ASP A 103 11.45 -11.96 31.55
N PRO A 104 12.71 -11.88 32.01
CA PRO A 104 13.63 -13.01 32.03
C PRO A 104 13.22 -14.11 33.02
N ALA A 105 12.43 -13.81 34.07
CA ALA A 105 12.04 -14.81 35.06
C ALA A 105 11.00 -15.81 34.50
N THR A 106 10.15 -15.34 33.58
CA THR A 106 9.06 -16.13 32.98
C THR A 106 9.31 -16.47 31.51
N ASN A 107 10.37 -15.93 30.91
CA ASN A 107 10.64 -15.95 29.47
C ASN A 107 9.51 -15.31 28.63
N LEU A 108 8.76 -14.35 29.17
CA LEU A 108 7.63 -13.74 28.49
C LEU A 108 8.00 -12.40 27.83
N VAL A 109 7.59 -12.23 26.58
CA VAL A 109 7.52 -10.93 25.92
C VAL A 109 6.21 -10.26 26.37
N ILE A 110 6.29 -9.38 27.36
CA ILE A 110 5.13 -8.67 27.95
C ILE A 110 4.47 -7.75 26.93
N THR A 111 5.28 -6.97 26.22
CA THR A 111 4.82 -6.17 25.08
C THR A 111 5.88 -6.17 23.99
N ARG A 112 5.43 -6.32 22.74
CA ARG A 112 6.28 -6.22 21.55
C ARG A 112 6.61 -4.79 21.16
N ARG A 113 6.03 -3.81 21.85
CA ARG A 113 6.21 -2.37 21.61
C ARG A 113 6.39 -1.69 22.96
N ALA A 114 7.64 -1.53 23.38
CA ALA A 114 7.97 -0.92 24.66
C ALA A 114 7.39 0.51 24.78
N ASP A 115 7.47 1.28 23.69
CA ASP A 115 6.94 2.64 23.61
C ASP A 115 6.80 3.05 22.15
N ARG A 116 5.91 4.00 21.85
CA ARG A 116 5.89 4.66 20.53
C ARG A 116 6.69 5.96 20.52
N ALA A 117 6.87 6.60 21.67
CA ALA A 117 7.68 7.81 21.79
C ALA A 117 9.12 7.44 22.19
N MET A 118 9.88 6.90 21.24
CA MET A 118 11.27 6.47 21.48
C MET A 118 12.32 7.34 20.79
N GLU A 119 11.96 8.45 20.17
CA GLU A 119 12.86 9.26 19.33
C GLU A 119 14.10 9.75 20.08
N LYS A 120 13.97 9.98 21.40
CA LYS A 120 15.09 10.38 22.27
C LYS A 120 15.92 9.20 22.77
N ILE A 121 15.30 8.07 23.08
CA ILE A 121 15.95 6.94 23.75
C ILE A 121 16.41 5.85 22.80
N GLY A 122 15.69 5.66 21.70
CA GLY A 122 15.93 4.64 20.70
C GLY A 122 17.31 4.73 20.06
N PRO A 123 17.79 5.92 19.63
CA PRO A 123 19.17 6.08 19.15
C PRO A 123 20.22 5.69 20.21
N ILE A 124 19.98 6.00 21.49
CA ILE A 124 20.88 5.67 22.60
C ILE A 124 20.92 4.15 22.78
N LEU A 125 19.75 3.50 22.85
CA LEU A 125 19.65 2.05 22.99
C LEU A 125 20.28 1.34 21.77
N ALA A 126 20.00 1.79 20.54
CA ALA A 126 20.59 1.22 19.33
C ALA A 126 22.12 1.33 19.34
N SER A 127 22.65 2.49 19.76
CA SER A 127 24.09 2.69 19.90
C SER A 127 24.72 1.75 20.92
N SER A 128 24.02 1.39 22.01
CA SER A 128 24.54 0.50 23.06
C SER A 128 24.69 -0.96 22.61
N ILE A 129 23.88 -1.39 21.63
CA ILE A 129 23.91 -2.75 21.07
C ILE A 129 24.54 -2.81 19.67
N ASN A 130 24.95 -1.67 19.13
CA ASN A 130 25.64 -1.60 17.86
C ASN A 130 27.08 -2.10 18.01
N GLY A 131 27.50 -3.04 17.17
CA GLY A 131 28.84 -3.64 17.25
C GLY A 131 29.03 -4.65 18.38
N LEU A 132 27.94 -5.18 18.96
CA LEU A 132 28.00 -6.27 19.93
C LEU A 132 28.89 -7.41 19.42
N LYS A 133 29.76 -7.92 20.31
CA LYS A 133 30.65 -9.04 20.03
C LYS A 133 29.99 -10.33 20.49
N LEU A 134 30.00 -11.33 19.62
CA LEU A 134 29.47 -12.66 19.90
C LEU A 134 30.66 -13.60 20.16
N PRO A 135 30.91 -14.04 21.40
CA PRO A 135 32.05 -14.89 21.74
C PRO A 135 32.24 -16.13 20.87
N HIS A 136 31.17 -16.83 20.48
CA HIS A 136 31.29 -18.03 19.64
C HIS A 136 31.33 -17.73 18.14
N PHE A 137 31.03 -16.49 17.76
CA PHE A 137 31.02 -16.01 16.37
C PHE A 137 31.76 -14.67 16.26
N PRO A 138 33.07 -14.62 16.57
CA PRO A 138 33.83 -13.38 16.59
C PRO A 138 33.92 -12.68 15.24
N GLU A 139 33.67 -13.39 14.14
CA GLU A 139 33.59 -12.84 12.78
C GLU A 139 32.30 -12.06 12.51
N ALA A 140 31.24 -12.28 13.30
CA ALA A 140 29.95 -11.66 13.07
C ALA A 140 30.00 -10.16 13.38
N GLN A 141 29.62 -9.35 12.39
CA GLN A 141 29.50 -7.90 12.53
C GLN A 141 28.04 -7.52 12.70
N ILE A 142 27.73 -6.93 13.87
CA ILE A 142 26.37 -6.53 14.24
C ILE A 142 26.22 -5.03 14.05
N THR A 143 25.15 -4.63 13.36
CA THR A 143 24.81 -3.21 13.21
C THR A 143 23.35 -2.98 13.53
N CYS A 144 23.09 -2.04 14.42
CA CYS A 144 21.75 -1.72 14.91
C CYS A 144 21.48 -0.24 14.64
N LYS A 145 20.39 0.05 13.94
CA LYS A 145 19.97 1.42 13.64
C LYS A 145 18.54 1.63 14.11
N TYR A 146 18.38 2.60 15.00
CA TYR A 146 17.05 3.09 15.34
C TYR A 146 16.35 3.65 14.09
N LEU A 147 15.06 3.34 13.95
CA LEU A 147 14.22 3.86 12.88
C LEU A 147 13.23 4.87 13.45
N THR A 148 11.98 4.46 13.66
CA THR A 148 10.90 5.30 14.19
C THR A 148 10.06 4.51 15.18
N GLU A 149 9.50 5.20 16.16
CA GLU A 149 8.79 4.59 17.29
C GLU A 149 9.60 3.44 17.91
N HIS A 150 8.98 2.28 18.14
CA HIS A 150 9.64 1.07 18.65
C HIS A 150 10.55 0.36 17.64
N ARG A 151 10.68 0.82 16.40
CA ARG A 151 11.33 0.07 15.31
C ARG A 151 12.85 0.28 15.28
N CYS A 152 13.57 -0.80 15.03
CA CYS A 152 15.02 -0.82 14.83
C CYS A 152 15.34 -1.79 13.69
N ALA A 153 16.25 -1.42 12.80
CA ALA A 153 16.83 -2.38 11.86
C ALA A 153 18.09 -3.00 12.48
N VAL A 154 18.23 -4.31 12.31
CA VAL A 154 19.40 -5.07 12.77
C VAL A 154 19.99 -5.79 11.58
N ARG A 155 21.29 -5.61 11.33
CA ARG A 155 22.06 -6.37 10.35
C ARG A 155 23.08 -7.25 11.06
N ILE A 156 23.16 -8.48 10.60
CA ILE A 156 24.21 -9.44 10.89
C ILE A 156 25.00 -9.67 9.59
N ARG A 157 26.32 -9.51 9.65
CA ARG A 157 27.24 -9.82 8.54
C ARG A 157 28.27 -10.83 8.99
N ALA A 158 28.26 -12.01 8.38
CA ALA A 158 29.23 -13.09 8.58
C ALA A 158 29.31 -13.96 7.31
N SER A 159 30.35 -14.78 7.18
CA SER A 159 30.47 -15.74 6.08
C SER A 159 29.60 -16.97 6.28
N GLY A 160 29.08 -17.53 5.19
CA GLY A 160 28.30 -18.77 5.20
C GLY A 160 26.97 -18.65 5.95
N MET A 161 26.22 -17.57 5.71
CA MET A 161 24.89 -17.35 6.29
C MET A 161 23.79 -17.76 5.31
N SER A 162 22.60 -18.04 5.84
CA SER A 162 21.39 -18.38 5.07
C SER A 162 20.18 -17.61 5.59
N GLY A 163 19.33 -17.14 4.68
CA GLY A 163 18.04 -16.51 5.02
C GLY A 163 16.98 -17.49 5.50
N GLU A 164 17.21 -18.81 5.36
CA GLU A 164 16.29 -19.88 5.75
C GLU A 164 16.30 -20.12 7.27
N VAL A 165 15.91 -19.10 8.03
CA VAL A 165 15.87 -19.11 9.49
C VAL A 165 14.62 -18.42 10.02
N THR A 166 14.18 -18.77 11.21
CA THR A 166 13.13 -18.02 11.92
C THR A 166 13.71 -16.83 12.68
N GLY A 167 12.86 -15.84 12.96
CA GLY A 167 13.15 -14.78 13.91
C GLY A 167 12.95 -15.21 15.38
N THR A 168 13.06 -14.25 16.30
CA THR A 168 12.83 -14.43 17.75
C THR A 168 11.51 -13.83 18.23
N ASP A 169 10.86 -12.96 17.43
CA ASP A 169 9.57 -12.34 17.77
C ASP A 169 8.43 -13.37 17.78
N PRO A 170 7.69 -13.56 18.90
CA PRO A 170 6.54 -14.45 18.96
C PRO A 170 5.30 -13.94 18.22
N LEU A 171 5.37 -12.74 17.63
CA LEU A 171 4.30 -12.09 16.86
C LEU A 171 3.04 -11.72 17.66
N VAL A 172 2.96 -12.07 18.94
CA VAL A 172 1.87 -11.75 19.86
C VAL A 172 2.45 -11.40 21.23
N ASP A 173 1.85 -10.43 21.92
CA ASP A 173 2.20 -10.08 23.30
C ASP A 173 1.87 -11.22 24.27
N TYR A 174 2.52 -11.24 25.44
CA TYR A 174 2.36 -12.26 26.48
C TYR A 174 2.62 -13.70 25.98
N LYS A 175 3.57 -13.83 25.05
CA LYS A 175 4.08 -15.11 24.57
C LYS A 175 5.55 -15.26 24.89
N GLN A 176 6.01 -16.51 24.89
CA GLN A 176 7.41 -16.79 25.13
C GLN A 176 8.28 -16.24 24.02
N LEU A 177 9.45 -15.71 24.37
CA LEU A 177 10.47 -15.36 23.38
C LEU A 177 10.87 -16.63 22.62
N LEU A 178 10.90 -16.55 21.29
CA LEU A 178 11.26 -17.70 20.45
C LEU A 178 12.78 -17.79 20.31
N GLN A 179 13.27 -19.03 20.23
CA GLN A 179 14.60 -19.29 19.71
C GLN A 179 14.55 -19.40 18.20
N SER A 180 15.49 -18.74 17.51
CA SER A 180 15.68 -18.90 16.08
C SER A 180 16.01 -20.35 15.74
N GLN A 181 15.35 -20.88 14.71
CA GLN A 181 15.54 -22.22 14.18
C GLN A 181 15.90 -22.16 12.69
N PRO A 182 16.72 -23.08 12.18
CA PRO A 182 16.89 -23.25 10.75
C PRO A 182 15.60 -23.80 10.12
N LEU A 183 15.25 -23.29 8.93
CA LEU A 183 14.10 -23.75 8.14
C LEU A 183 14.47 -24.87 7.17
N ASP A 184 15.76 -25.08 6.93
CA ASP A 184 16.29 -26.19 6.15
C ASP A 184 17.42 -26.94 6.89
N LYS A 185 18.03 -27.91 6.22
CA LYS A 185 19.10 -28.76 6.79
C LYS A 185 20.52 -28.24 6.46
N SER A 186 20.64 -27.04 5.92
CA SER A 186 21.94 -26.47 5.54
C SER A 186 22.78 -26.13 6.77
N ALA A 187 24.11 -26.23 6.64
CA ALA A 187 25.01 -25.83 7.71
C ALA A 187 24.96 -24.31 7.94
N GLU A 188 24.69 -23.56 6.87
CA GLU A 188 24.55 -22.12 6.82
C GLU A 188 23.33 -21.64 7.61
N ALA A 189 22.16 -22.29 7.45
CA ALA A 189 20.97 -21.97 8.24
C ALA A 189 21.17 -22.29 9.73
N LEU A 190 21.78 -23.44 10.03
CA LEU A 190 22.10 -23.81 11.42
C LEU A 190 23.03 -22.77 12.06
N LYS A 191 24.15 -22.43 11.40
CA LYS A 191 25.10 -21.40 11.85
C LYS A 191 24.39 -20.07 12.08
N THR A 192 23.55 -19.66 11.13
CA THR A 192 22.81 -18.40 11.21
C THR A 192 21.86 -18.37 12.42
N SER A 193 21.09 -19.43 12.64
CA SER A 193 20.18 -19.51 13.80
C SER A 193 20.92 -19.43 15.14
N GLN A 194 22.12 -20.03 15.23
CA GLN A 194 22.97 -19.95 16.41
C GLN A 194 23.49 -18.53 16.65
N ILE A 195 23.94 -17.84 15.59
CA ILE A 195 24.34 -16.43 15.66
C ILE A 195 23.18 -15.56 16.16
N ILE A 196 21.97 -15.75 15.63
CA ILE A 196 20.77 -14.99 16.03
C ILE A 196 20.46 -15.21 17.50
N ASN A 197 20.52 -16.45 17.99
CA ASN A 197 20.24 -16.78 19.38
C ASN A 197 21.28 -16.18 20.34
N GLU A 198 22.57 -16.20 19.98
CA GLU A 198 23.63 -15.56 20.77
C GLU A 198 23.50 -14.04 20.77
N LEU A 199 23.18 -13.45 19.61
CA LEU A 199 22.87 -12.02 19.51
C LEU A 199 21.68 -11.64 20.40
N GLN A 200 20.60 -12.41 20.37
CA GLN A 200 19.42 -12.14 21.18
C GLN A 200 19.75 -12.10 22.67
N LYS A 201 20.59 -13.03 23.13
CA LYS A 201 21.09 -13.05 24.51
C LYS A 201 21.94 -11.81 24.81
N GLY A 202 22.92 -11.50 23.96
CA GLY A 202 23.77 -10.32 24.12
C GLY A 202 23.00 -8.99 24.16
N ILE A 203 21.92 -8.89 23.38
CA ILE A 203 21.02 -7.72 23.41
C ILE A 203 20.28 -7.63 24.75
N ILE A 204 19.72 -8.73 25.25
CA ILE A 204 19.02 -8.75 26.54
C ILE A 204 19.98 -8.36 27.67
N ASP A 205 21.18 -8.92 27.68
CA ASP A 205 22.22 -8.63 28.68
C ASP A 205 22.62 -7.15 28.63
N ALA A 206 22.83 -6.57 27.44
CA ALA A 206 23.21 -5.17 27.27
C ALA A 206 22.10 -4.18 27.64
N LEU A 207 20.83 -4.54 27.39
CA LEU A 207 19.70 -3.61 27.57
C LEU A 207 19.05 -3.70 28.95
N SER A 208 19.09 -4.85 29.64
CA SER A 208 18.33 -5.06 30.90
C SER A 208 18.68 -4.05 32.00
N ASP A 209 19.98 -3.80 32.20
CA ASP A 209 20.47 -2.84 33.20
C ASP A 209 20.96 -1.52 32.58
N HIS A 210 20.58 -1.26 31.33
CA HIS A 210 20.95 -0.01 30.66
C HIS A 210 20.35 1.21 31.43
N PRO A 211 21.09 2.33 31.62
CA PRO A 211 20.62 3.48 32.40
C PRO A 211 19.24 4.01 31.99
N VAL A 212 18.93 3.97 30.69
CA VAL A 212 17.60 4.31 30.15
C VAL A 212 16.50 3.41 30.75
N ASN A 213 16.72 2.10 30.83
CA ASN A 213 15.73 1.16 31.37
C ASN A 213 15.60 1.27 32.89
N ILE A 214 16.71 1.55 33.60
CA ILE A 214 16.66 1.89 35.03
C ILE A 214 15.76 3.11 35.27
N GLU A 215 15.92 4.16 34.47
CA GLU A 215 15.10 5.37 34.58
C GLU A 215 13.65 5.13 34.16
N ARG A 216 13.41 4.38 33.07
CA ARG A 216 12.05 3.99 32.66
C ARG A 216 11.32 3.22 33.77
N LYS A 217 12.02 2.31 34.46
CA LYS A 217 11.46 1.56 35.59
C LYS A 217 11.03 2.48 36.73
N LYS A 218 11.86 3.46 37.10
CA LYS A 218 11.51 4.47 38.13
C LYS A 218 10.26 5.28 37.75
N GLN A 219 10.04 5.50 36.46
CA GLN A 219 8.88 6.20 35.92
C GLN A 219 7.67 5.28 35.66
N ASN A 220 7.70 4.01 36.10
CA ASN A 220 6.67 3.00 35.83
C ASN A 220 6.36 2.82 34.34
N LYS A 221 7.36 2.99 33.47
CA LYS A 221 7.25 2.74 32.03
C LYS A 221 7.73 1.33 31.69
N ASN A 222 7.14 0.77 30.64
CA ASN A 222 7.60 -0.46 30.00
C ASN A 222 9.10 -0.39 29.67
N LEU A 223 9.86 -1.44 30.02
CA LEU A 223 11.28 -1.51 29.67
C LEU A 223 11.45 -1.72 28.17
N ALA A 224 12.50 -1.16 27.58
CA ALA A 224 12.97 -1.49 26.25
C ALA A 224 14.20 -2.40 26.38
N ASN A 225 14.03 -3.55 27.03
CA ASN A 225 15.11 -4.46 27.42
C ASN A 225 15.29 -5.65 26.47
N ILE A 226 14.57 -5.68 25.36
CA ILE A 226 14.76 -6.65 24.30
C ILE A 226 14.60 -5.98 22.94
N LEU A 227 15.27 -6.54 21.94
CA LEU A 227 15.01 -6.26 20.53
C LEU A 227 14.47 -7.55 19.90
N LEU A 228 13.20 -7.55 19.50
CA LEU A 228 12.54 -8.69 18.90
C LEU A 228 12.90 -8.78 17.43
N LEU A 229 13.68 -9.78 17.03
CA LEU A 229 14.20 -9.94 15.68
C LEU A 229 13.12 -10.59 14.81
N ARG A 230 12.43 -9.77 13.99
CA ARG A 230 11.29 -10.20 13.18
C ARG A 230 11.59 -10.07 11.69
N GLY A 231 11.02 -10.98 10.91
CA GLY A 231 11.07 -10.93 9.45
C GLY A 231 12.50 -11.00 8.93
N PRO A 232 13.24 -12.11 9.20
CA PRO A 232 14.56 -12.29 8.60
C PRO A 232 14.48 -12.10 7.09
N GLY A 233 15.46 -11.38 6.55
CA GLY A 233 15.69 -11.33 5.13
C GLY A 233 17.18 -11.28 4.86
N ILE A 234 17.64 -12.11 3.93
CA ILE A 234 19.02 -12.05 3.44
C ILE A 234 19.08 -11.11 2.23
N GLN A 235 20.12 -10.29 2.16
CA GLN A 235 20.36 -9.43 1.02
C GLN A 235 20.70 -10.31 -0.18
N ILE A 236 19.83 -10.28 -1.17
CA ILE A 236 19.94 -11.07 -2.38
C ILE A 236 20.92 -10.43 -3.35
N ASP A 237 21.59 -11.26 -4.15
CA ASP A 237 22.39 -10.82 -5.29
C ASP A 237 21.56 -10.95 -6.55
N ILE A 238 21.18 -9.82 -7.14
CA ILE A 238 20.43 -9.76 -8.40
C ILE A 238 21.20 -8.91 -9.41
N PRO A 239 21.03 -9.18 -10.73
CA PRO A 239 21.63 -8.33 -11.75
C PRO A 239 21.22 -6.86 -11.55
N PRO A 240 22.13 -5.89 -11.72
CA PRO A 240 21.77 -4.48 -11.72
C PRO A 240 20.65 -4.19 -12.72
N PHE A 241 19.77 -3.23 -12.44
CA PHE A 241 18.63 -2.93 -13.33
C PHE A 241 19.09 -2.56 -14.74
N SER A 242 20.19 -1.83 -14.86
CA SER A 242 20.80 -1.46 -16.15
C SER A 242 21.34 -2.65 -16.94
N SER A 243 21.58 -3.80 -16.30
CA SER A 243 21.92 -5.05 -16.98
C SER A 243 20.68 -5.76 -17.53
N LEU A 244 19.56 -5.71 -16.81
CA LEU A 244 18.27 -6.26 -17.27
C LEU A 244 17.64 -5.39 -18.37
N HIS A 245 17.77 -4.08 -18.25
CA HIS A 245 17.23 -3.08 -19.17
C HIS A 245 18.35 -2.19 -19.72
N PRO A 246 19.10 -2.68 -20.73
CA PRO A 246 20.16 -1.89 -21.36
C PRO A 246 19.64 -0.53 -21.82
N HIS A 247 20.46 0.51 -21.61
CA HIS A 247 20.14 1.90 -21.95
C HIS A 247 19.09 2.60 -21.07
N ILE A 248 18.50 1.90 -20.11
CA ILE A 248 17.62 2.52 -19.11
C ILE A 248 18.43 2.87 -17.85
N ARG A 249 18.38 4.14 -17.47
CA ARG A 249 18.97 4.71 -16.25
C ARG A 249 17.83 5.08 -15.30
N PRO A 250 17.60 4.29 -14.25
CA PRO A 250 16.50 4.51 -13.34
C PRO A 250 16.87 5.42 -12.16
N PHE A 251 15.89 6.13 -11.63
CA PHE A 251 15.88 6.48 -10.21
C PHE A 251 14.56 6.10 -9.56
N VAL A 252 14.59 5.86 -8.25
CA VAL A 252 13.42 5.53 -7.41
C VAL A 252 13.22 6.63 -6.38
N PHE A 253 12.06 7.29 -6.42
CA PHE A 253 11.65 8.26 -5.41
C PHE A 253 10.54 7.68 -4.55
N ALA A 254 10.91 7.12 -3.40
CA ALA A 254 10.02 6.37 -2.53
C ALA A 254 10.27 6.67 -1.05
N PRO A 255 9.27 7.16 -0.30
CA PRO A 255 9.42 7.34 1.14
C PRO A 255 9.42 6.03 1.91
N THR A 256 8.86 4.98 1.31
CA THR A 256 8.73 3.67 1.94
C THR A 256 10.05 2.92 1.86
N ALA A 257 10.65 2.63 3.02
CA ALA A 257 11.94 1.95 3.12
C ALA A 257 11.99 0.63 2.33
N ILE A 258 10.91 -0.15 2.31
CA ILE A 258 10.90 -1.42 1.55
C ILE A 258 11.07 -1.19 0.05
N VAL A 259 10.38 -0.20 -0.53
CA VAL A 259 10.42 0.11 -1.96
C VAL A 259 11.78 0.69 -2.33
N ALA A 260 12.29 1.61 -1.52
CA ALA A 260 13.65 2.12 -1.68
C ALA A 260 14.67 0.98 -1.61
N GLY A 261 14.54 0.06 -0.66
CA GLY A 261 15.42 -1.10 -0.50
C GLY A 261 15.42 -2.06 -1.70
N VAL A 262 14.26 -2.32 -2.31
CA VAL A 262 14.17 -3.09 -3.56
C VAL A 262 14.95 -2.37 -4.68
N GLY A 263 14.73 -1.06 -4.86
CA GLY A 263 15.48 -0.25 -5.83
C GLY A 263 16.99 -0.26 -5.59
N MET A 264 17.44 -0.10 -4.34
CA MET A 264 18.87 -0.14 -3.97
C MET A 264 19.48 -1.53 -4.21
N THR A 265 18.71 -2.61 -3.99
CA THR A 265 19.16 -3.98 -4.27
C THR A 265 19.36 -4.20 -5.77
N ALA A 266 18.52 -3.58 -6.61
CA ALA A 266 18.67 -3.51 -8.05
C ALA A 266 19.70 -2.46 -8.53
N GLN A 267 20.45 -1.86 -7.60
CA GLN A 267 21.46 -0.82 -7.87
C GLN A 267 20.91 0.43 -8.58
N MET A 268 19.68 0.80 -8.27
CA MET A 268 19.07 2.05 -8.70
C MET A 268 19.40 3.18 -7.71
N ASP A 269 19.56 4.40 -8.24
CA ASP A 269 19.67 5.57 -7.38
C ASP A 269 18.32 5.84 -6.69
N THR A 270 18.35 6.06 -5.39
CA THR A 270 17.14 6.26 -4.58
C THR A 270 17.13 7.62 -3.92
N PHE A 271 15.95 8.24 -3.92
CA PHE A 271 15.73 9.58 -3.38
C PHE A 271 14.58 9.55 -2.38
N ILE A 272 14.68 10.41 -1.37
CA ILE A 272 13.63 10.71 -0.40
C ILE A 272 13.54 12.22 -0.22
N HIS A 273 12.36 12.71 0.17
CA HIS A 273 12.15 14.12 0.49
C HIS A 273 11.51 14.20 1.89
N PRO A 274 12.01 15.04 2.80
CA PRO A 274 11.55 15.07 4.20
C PRO A 274 10.05 15.36 4.32
N ASP A 275 9.51 16.22 3.46
CA ASP A 275 8.07 16.54 3.47
C ASP A 275 7.19 15.51 2.71
N ALA A 276 7.78 14.58 1.98
CA ALA A 276 7.03 13.56 1.22
C ALA A 276 6.96 12.25 2.01
N THR A 277 6.43 12.31 3.24
CA THR A 277 6.52 11.28 4.29
C THR A 277 5.88 9.92 3.94
N GLY A 278 4.97 9.89 2.97
CA GLY A 278 4.24 8.68 2.57
C GLY A 278 2.95 8.40 3.36
N ASP A 279 2.76 9.02 4.51
CA ASP A 279 1.52 8.95 5.30
C ASP A 279 0.42 9.90 4.77
N TYR A 280 -0.71 9.98 5.48
CA TYR A 280 -1.84 10.86 5.14
C TYR A 280 -1.48 12.35 5.06
N PHE A 281 -0.43 12.77 5.75
CA PHE A 281 0.04 14.16 5.83
C PHE A 281 1.15 14.45 4.84
N THR A 282 1.55 13.48 4.01
CA THR A 282 2.56 13.67 2.96
C THR A 282 2.26 14.91 2.12
N ASN A 283 3.30 15.71 1.87
CA ASN A 283 3.21 16.89 1.02
C ASN A 283 3.36 16.47 -0.46
N PHE A 284 2.22 16.27 -1.12
CA PHE A 284 2.15 15.91 -2.52
C PHE A 284 2.73 16.98 -3.46
N GLU A 285 2.61 18.26 -3.12
CA GLU A 285 3.16 19.35 -3.94
C GLU A 285 4.69 19.28 -3.96
N LYS A 286 5.33 19.24 -2.77
CA LYS A 286 6.79 19.09 -2.66
C LYS A 286 7.29 17.80 -3.34
N LYS A 287 6.49 16.73 -3.27
CA LYS A 287 6.77 15.49 -3.98
C LYS A 287 6.78 15.69 -5.50
N ALA A 288 5.76 16.35 -6.06
CA ALA A 288 5.72 16.70 -7.48
C ALA A 288 6.87 17.63 -7.89
N ASP A 289 7.14 18.69 -7.11
CA ASP A 289 8.19 19.68 -7.38
C ASP A 289 9.55 19.00 -7.57
N PHE A 290 9.93 18.21 -6.55
CA PHE A 290 11.20 17.50 -6.53
C PHE A 290 11.29 16.53 -7.72
N PHE A 291 10.25 15.75 -7.95
CA PHE A 291 10.24 14.72 -8.99
C PHE A 291 10.33 15.31 -10.40
N THR A 292 9.53 16.32 -10.72
CA THR A 292 9.59 16.98 -12.04
C THR A 292 10.92 17.67 -12.26
N LYS A 293 11.49 18.29 -11.21
CA LYS A 293 12.82 18.88 -11.28
C LYS A 293 13.87 17.82 -11.61
N MET A 294 13.85 16.68 -10.92
CA MET A 294 14.76 15.57 -11.18
C MET A 294 14.62 15.03 -12.61
N ILE A 295 13.40 14.90 -13.13
CA ILE A 295 13.14 14.51 -14.52
C ILE A 295 13.83 15.47 -15.49
N GLU A 296 13.75 16.79 -15.28
CA GLU A 296 14.30 17.78 -16.22
C GLU A 296 15.82 17.94 -16.16
N ILE A 297 16.42 17.86 -14.97
CA ILE A 297 17.85 18.24 -14.78
C ILE A 297 18.82 17.05 -14.85
N THR A 298 18.32 15.83 -14.91
CA THR A 298 19.16 14.62 -14.86
C THR A 298 19.13 13.81 -16.16
N GLU A 299 20.06 12.87 -16.29
CA GLU A 299 20.13 11.94 -17.42
C GLU A 299 19.31 10.65 -17.19
N TYR A 300 18.56 10.55 -16.09
CA TYR A 300 17.68 9.41 -15.86
C TYR A 300 16.54 9.40 -16.89
N ASN A 301 16.21 8.22 -17.39
CA ASN A 301 15.17 8.01 -18.40
C ASN A 301 14.12 6.98 -17.98
N TYR A 302 14.22 6.43 -16.78
CA TYR A 302 13.12 5.77 -16.06
C TYR A 302 13.00 6.40 -14.67
N CYS A 303 11.99 7.24 -14.50
CA CYS A 303 11.81 8.08 -13.33
C CYS A 303 10.64 7.50 -12.53
N PHE A 304 10.93 6.81 -11.44
CA PHE A 304 9.93 6.09 -10.66
C PHE A 304 9.53 6.89 -9.41
N MET A 305 8.23 7.10 -9.19
CA MET A 305 7.66 7.67 -7.97
C MET A 305 6.72 6.67 -7.32
N HIS A 306 6.93 6.41 -6.03
CA HIS A 306 6.02 5.63 -5.20
C HIS A 306 5.09 6.54 -4.39
N VAL A 307 3.79 6.23 -4.34
CA VAL A 307 2.79 6.98 -3.56
C VAL A 307 2.11 6.06 -2.56
N LYS A 308 2.49 6.16 -1.27
CA LYS A 308 2.10 5.21 -0.22
C LYS A 308 0.72 5.42 0.41
N ALA A 309 0.25 6.66 0.49
CA ALA A 309 -0.88 7.04 1.36
C ALA A 309 -2.20 6.30 1.07
N THR A 310 -2.41 5.84 -0.17
CA THR A 310 -3.60 5.07 -0.56
C THR A 310 -3.68 3.72 0.15
N ASP A 311 -2.57 3.00 0.28
CA ASP A 311 -2.53 1.70 0.93
C ASP A 311 -2.81 1.80 2.44
N ASP A 312 -2.28 2.83 3.12
CA ASP A 312 -2.56 3.07 4.54
C ASP A 312 -4.07 3.23 4.79
N THR A 313 -4.78 3.95 3.91
CA THR A 313 -6.24 4.13 4.03
C THR A 313 -7.03 2.83 3.79
N GLY A 314 -6.50 1.92 2.98
CA GLY A 314 -7.05 0.57 2.78
C GLY A 314 -6.95 -0.26 4.05
N HIS A 315 -5.74 -0.36 4.62
CA HIS A 315 -5.49 -1.04 5.89
C HIS A 315 -6.31 -0.48 7.07
N ASP A 316 -6.50 0.84 7.13
CA ASP A 316 -7.31 1.46 8.18
C ASP A 316 -8.83 1.32 7.93
N GLY A 317 -9.24 0.91 6.74
CA GLY A 317 -10.64 0.75 6.36
C GLY A 317 -11.39 2.09 6.26
N ARG A 318 -10.77 3.11 5.65
CA ARG A 318 -11.28 4.49 5.59
C ARG A 318 -11.68 4.90 4.15
N PRO A 319 -12.90 4.56 3.68
CA PRO A 319 -13.33 4.81 2.30
C PRO A 319 -13.35 6.26 1.87
N VAL A 320 -13.92 7.14 2.70
CA VAL A 320 -14.02 8.56 2.40
C VAL A 320 -12.62 9.20 2.35
N LEU A 321 -11.77 8.87 3.32
CA LEU A 321 -10.39 9.35 3.34
C LEU A 321 -9.59 8.84 2.12
N ARG A 322 -9.78 7.59 1.70
CA ARG A 322 -9.13 7.04 0.52
C ARG A 322 -9.51 7.79 -0.76
N ARG A 323 -10.81 8.05 -0.95
CA ARG A 323 -11.30 8.90 -2.05
C ARG A 323 -10.62 10.27 -2.02
N ASP A 324 -10.61 10.94 -0.87
CA ASP A 324 -10.02 12.28 -0.72
C ASP A 324 -8.50 12.30 -0.96
N ILE A 325 -7.79 11.23 -0.57
CA ILE A 325 -6.37 11.04 -0.88
C ILE A 325 -6.16 10.85 -2.38
N ILE A 326 -7.01 10.10 -3.08
CA ILE A 326 -6.93 9.95 -4.54
C ILE A 326 -7.16 11.30 -5.24
N GLU A 327 -8.08 12.14 -4.77
CA GLU A 327 -8.26 13.50 -5.31
C GLU A 327 -7.04 14.40 -5.05
N ARG A 328 -6.32 14.20 -3.93
CA ARG A 328 -5.04 14.89 -3.68
C ARG A 328 -3.94 14.40 -4.63
N ILE A 329 -3.92 13.11 -4.93
CA ILE A 329 -3.01 12.51 -5.93
C ILE A 329 -3.33 13.06 -7.32
N ASP A 330 -4.59 13.21 -7.69
CA ASP A 330 -4.97 13.83 -8.96
C ASP A 330 -4.48 15.28 -9.07
N ARG A 331 -4.54 16.06 -7.99
CA ARG A 331 -3.93 17.40 -7.94
C ARG A 331 -2.41 17.37 -8.11
N MET A 332 -1.73 16.40 -7.49
CA MET A 332 -0.31 16.16 -7.71
C MET A 332 -0.02 15.86 -9.18
N MET A 333 -0.87 15.05 -9.83
CA MET A 333 -0.76 14.75 -11.25
C MET A 333 -0.92 16.00 -12.10
N GLY A 334 -1.87 16.87 -11.79
CA GLY A 334 -1.98 18.17 -12.42
C GLY A 334 -0.67 18.98 -12.33
N LEU A 335 -0.08 19.07 -11.14
CA LEU A 335 1.21 19.76 -10.96
C LEU A 335 2.34 19.12 -11.78
N ILE A 336 2.41 17.78 -11.82
CA ILE A 336 3.39 17.04 -12.63
C ILE A 336 3.22 17.37 -14.11
N LEU A 337 2.00 17.23 -14.63
CA LEU A 337 1.70 17.48 -16.04
C LEU A 337 1.99 18.93 -16.42
N SER A 338 1.61 19.88 -15.56
CA SER A 338 1.82 21.30 -15.83
C SER A 338 3.30 21.69 -15.95
N ARG A 339 4.19 21.02 -15.22
CA ARG A 339 5.63 21.27 -15.27
C ARG A 339 6.32 20.55 -16.40
N LEU A 340 5.74 19.45 -16.85
CA LEU A 340 6.32 18.60 -17.89
C LEU A 340 5.71 18.86 -19.28
N VAL A 341 4.65 19.68 -19.39
CA VAL A 341 3.95 19.95 -20.65
C VAL A 341 4.88 20.57 -21.70
N ASP A 342 5.78 21.46 -21.28
CA ASP A 342 6.77 22.12 -22.14
C ASP A 342 8.15 21.43 -22.06
N SER A 343 8.21 20.21 -21.51
CA SER A 343 9.45 19.45 -21.46
C SER A 343 10.02 19.24 -22.88
N LYS A 344 11.34 19.40 -23.00
CA LYS A 344 12.10 19.04 -24.21
C LYS A 344 12.24 17.53 -24.40
N HIS A 345 11.80 16.74 -23.43
CA HIS A 345 11.86 15.28 -23.45
C HIS A 345 10.59 14.71 -24.08
N GLU A 346 10.74 13.58 -24.78
CA GLU A 346 9.59 12.76 -25.17
C GLU A 346 9.18 11.95 -23.93
N LEU A 347 7.99 12.20 -23.39
CA LEU A 347 7.57 11.63 -22.11
C LEU A 347 6.49 10.57 -22.27
N ILE A 348 6.72 9.40 -21.68
CA ILE A 348 5.71 8.36 -21.50
C ILE A 348 5.33 8.34 -20.02
N ILE A 349 4.09 8.65 -19.71
CA ILE A 349 3.53 8.56 -18.36
C ILE A 349 3.01 7.14 -18.17
N GLN A 350 3.52 6.45 -17.16
CA GLN A 350 3.02 5.16 -16.69
C GLN A 350 2.41 5.37 -15.31
N ILE A 351 1.17 4.92 -15.11
CA ILE A 351 0.52 4.90 -13.79
C ILE A 351 0.00 3.49 -13.55
N CYS A 352 0.32 2.90 -12.40
CA CYS A 352 -0.21 1.61 -12.00
C CYS A 352 -0.31 1.49 -10.47
N ALA A 353 -0.84 0.38 -9.97
CA ALA A 353 -0.69 -0.01 -8.57
C ALA A 353 0.35 -1.13 -8.44
N ASP A 354 0.85 -1.36 -7.24
CA ASP A 354 1.65 -2.55 -6.91
C ASP A 354 0.78 -3.71 -6.44
N HIS A 355 -0.32 -3.47 -5.74
CA HIS A 355 -1.33 -4.46 -5.34
C HIS A 355 -2.68 -3.80 -5.03
N SER A 356 -3.67 -4.62 -4.69
CA SER A 356 -4.98 -4.18 -4.21
C SER A 356 -5.01 -4.27 -2.68
N THR A 357 -5.53 -3.24 -2.01
CA THR A 357 -5.74 -3.24 -0.55
C THR A 357 -7.19 -2.87 -0.24
N PRO A 358 -8.17 -3.76 -0.46
CA PRO A 358 -9.58 -3.41 -0.35
C PRO A 358 -9.94 -2.97 1.06
N ILE A 359 -10.74 -1.91 1.16
CA ILE A 359 -11.12 -1.30 2.45
C ILE A 359 -11.84 -2.28 3.37
N CYS A 360 -12.63 -3.20 2.79
CA CYS A 360 -13.36 -4.20 3.55
C CYS A 360 -12.46 -5.34 4.06
N VAL A 361 -11.36 -5.61 3.35
CA VAL A 361 -10.37 -6.64 3.70
C VAL A 361 -9.37 -6.10 4.72
N LYS A 362 -8.99 -4.81 4.62
CA LYS A 362 -7.97 -4.15 5.46
C LYS A 362 -6.58 -4.78 5.37
N ASP A 363 -6.34 -5.51 4.30
CA ASP A 363 -5.08 -6.16 3.98
C ASP A 363 -4.96 -6.27 2.46
N HIS A 364 -3.78 -6.67 2.01
CA HIS A 364 -3.53 -6.91 0.60
C HIS A 364 -4.41 -8.06 0.10
N SER A 365 -4.89 -7.94 -1.13
CA SER A 365 -5.76 -8.92 -1.77
C SER A 365 -5.29 -9.24 -3.19
N CYS A 366 -6.04 -10.08 -3.89
CA CYS A 366 -5.67 -10.62 -5.19
C CYS A 366 -6.42 -9.99 -6.38
N GLU A 367 -7.21 -8.93 -6.17
CA GLU A 367 -7.87 -8.28 -7.30
C GLU A 367 -6.84 -7.64 -8.24
N PRO A 368 -7.03 -7.79 -9.57
CA PRO A 368 -6.22 -7.09 -10.55
C PRO A 368 -6.23 -5.58 -10.32
N VAL A 369 -5.08 -4.95 -10.53
CA VAL A 369 -4.90 -3.52 -10.33
C VAL A 369 -4.97 -2.74 -11.65
N PRO A 370 -5.47 -1.49 -11.63
CA PRO A 370 -5.49 -0.68 -12.83
C PRO A 370 -4.07 -0.28 -13.26
N PHE A 371 -3.83 -0.24 -14.56
CA PHE A 371 -2.64 0.38 -15.14
C PHE A 371 -3.00 1.24 -16.35
N MET A 372 -2.13 2.18 -16.67
CA MET A 372 -2.23 3.00 -17.87
C MET A 372 -0.87 3.48 -18.36
N PHE A 373 -0.78 3.69 -19.67
CA PHE A 373 0.33 4.33 -20.36
C PHE A 373 -0.18 5.46 -21.25
N CYS A 374 0.44 6.63 -21.18
CA CYS A 374 0.09 7.77 -22.01
C CYS A 374 1.36 8.45 -22.53
N HIS A 375 1.49 8.60 -23.86
CA HIS A 375 2.45 9.56 -24.40
C HIS A 375 1.96 10.96 -24.08
N LEU A 376 2.77 11.78 -23.41
CA LEU A 376 2.35 13.11 -22.97
C LEU A 376 1.94 13.99 -24.17
N ASP A 377 2.53 13.79 -25.35
CA ASP A 377 2.13 14.53 -26.55
C ASP A 377 0.69 14.22 -26.98
N ASN A 378 0.19 12.98 -26.80
CA ASN A 378 -1.22 12.66 -27.04
C ASN A 378 -2.14 13.47 -26.12
N PHE A 379 -1.75 13.61 -24.85
CA PHE A 379 -2.46 14.46 -23.91
C PHE A 379 -2.47 15.93 -24.39
N LYS A 380 -1.33 16.48 -24.81
CA LYS A 380 -1.21 17.86 -25.32
C LYS A 380 -2.08 18.16 -26.54
N THR A 381 -2.33 17.16 -27.40
CA THR A 381 -3.20 17.37 -28.57
C THR A 381 -4.65 17.66 -28.20
N ARG A 382 -5.13 17.10 -27.08
CA ARG A 382 -6.54 17.18 -26.66
C ARG A 382 -6.76 18.16 -25.52
N TYR A 383 -5.76 18.30 -24.66
CA TYR A 383 -5.86 19.00 -23.40
C TYR A 383 -4.84 20.12 -23.26
N ARG A 384 -5.27 21.23 -22.65
CA ARG A 384 -4.38 22.31 -22.21
C ARG A 384 -4.33 22.37 -20.70
N VAL A 385 -3.12 22.50 -20.17
CA VAL A 385 -2.86 22.67 -18.74
C VAL A 385 -2.50 24.13 -18.47
N ILE A 386 -3.23 24.79 -17.58
CA ILE A 386 -2.97 26.19 -17.22
C ILE A 386 -2.53 26.25 -15.76
N LEU A 387 -1.39 26.90 -15.52
CA LEU A 387 -0.90 27.29 -14.20
C LEU A 387 -1.20 28.77 -13.96
N ASN A 388 -1.88 29.11 -12.86
CA ASN A 388 -2.02 30.50 -12.43
C ASN A 388 -1.08 30.82 -11.25
N GLU A 389 0.10 31.36 -11.57
CA GLU A 389 1.13 31.71 -10.58
C GLU A 389 0.70 32.83 -9.61
N LYS A 390 -0.29 33.67 -9.98
CA LYS A 390 -0.72 34.81 -9.16
C LYS A 390 -1.70 34.45 -8.05
N ALA A 391 -2.23 33.23 -8.04
CA ALA A 391 -3.31 32.85 -7.15
C ALA A 391 -2.94 31.73 -6.15
N ASN A 392 -1.73 31.15 -6.17
CA ASN A 392 -1.44 29.89 -5.43
C ASN A 392 -2.43 28.76 -5.76
N GLU A 393 -3.06 28.83 -6.93
CA GLU A 393 -4.36 28.22 -7.16
C GLU A 393 -4.45 27.65 -8.59
N TYR A 394 -4.59 26.33 -8.61
CA TYR A 394 -5.14 25.46 -9.66
C TYR A 394 -4.34 25.20 -10.92
N VAL A 395 -4.12 23.90 -11.12
CA VAL A 395 -3.93 23.33 -12.45
C VAL A 395 -5.32 23.02 -12.99
N ASN A 396 -5.66 23.52 -14.18
CA ASN A 396 -6.91 23.16 -14.87
C ASN A 396 -6.59 22.43 -16.18
N CYS A 397 -7.40 21.43 -16.52
CA CYS A 397 -7.32 20.68 -17.77
C CYS A 397 -8.52 21.04 -18.65
N TYR A 398 -8.28 21.60 -19.84
CA TYR A 398 -9.36 21.96 -20.78
C TYR A 398 -9.28 21.12 -22.05
N GLY A 399 -10.35 20.39 -22.37
CA GLY A 399 -10.49 19.69 -23.65
C GLY A 399 -10.70 20.67 -24.82
N GLN A 400 -10.15 20.36 -25.99
CA GLN A 400 -10.40 21.12 -27.21
C GLN A 400 -11.74 20.71 -27.84
N GLY A 401 -12.78 21.52 -27.66
CA GLY A 401 -14.09 21.38 -28.31
C GLY A 401 -15.17 20.76 -27.39
N ASN A 402 -16.30 21.45 -27.30
CA ASN A 402 -17.42 21.31 -26.35
C ASN A 402 -17.14 21.84 -24.94
N GLU A 403 -18.09 22.63 -24.44
CA GLU A 403 -18.09 23.42 -23.20
C GLU A 403 -17.10 22.93 -22.15
N GLY A 404 -15.91 23.55 -22.14
CA GLY A 404 -14.82 23.16 -21.25
C GLY A 404 -15.28 23.18 -19.79
N TRP A 405 -14.97 22.11 -19.06
CA TRP A 405 -15.14 22.04 -17.61
C TRP A 405 -14.42 23.23 -16.96
N LYS A 406 -15.17 24.27 -16.63
CA LYS A 406 -14.70 25.39 -15.82
C LYS A 406 -15.02 25.05 -14.37
N ILE A 407 -14.04 24.57 -13.62
CA ILE A 407 -14.20 24.39 -12.18
C ILE A 407 -13.58 25.62 -11.51
N PRO A 408 -14.38 26.55 -10.94
CA PRO A 408 -13.88 27.48 -9.95
C PRO A 408 -13.56 26.65 -8.71
N PHE A 409 -12.41 26.93 -8.15
CA PHE A 409 -11.71 26.04 -7.25
C PHE A 409 -11.39 27.01 -6.09
N ASP A 410 -11.73 26.62 -4.86
CA ASP A 410 -11.54 27.46 -3.66
C ASP A 410 -10.78 26.65 -2.60
N VAL A 411 -9.54 27.05 -2.32
CA VAL A 411 -8.64 26.41 -1.35
C VAL A 411 -9.14 26.66 0.08
N ASN A 412 -10.05 27.62 0.29
CA ASN A 412 -10.67 27.84 1.58
C ASN A 412 -11.79 26.83 1.90
N GLN A 413 -12.31 26.09 0.91
CA GLN A 413 -13.28 25.02 1.17
C GLN A 413 -12.65 23.74 1.74
N PHE A 414 -11.31 23.63 1.71
CA PHE A 414 -10.56 22.51 2.28
C PHE A 414 -9.40 23.01 3.15
N ARG A 415 -9.71 23.85 4.14
CA ARG A 415 -8.78 24.06 5.26
C ARG A 415 -8.50 22.71 5.91
N LEU A 416 -7.21 22.43 6.14
CA LEU A 416 -6.72 21.30 6.95
C LEU A 416 -7.62 21.10 8.16
N LYS A 417 -8.44 20.05 8.15
CA LYS A 417 -9.19 19.66 9.34
C LYS A 417 -8.19 19.18 10.38
N THR A 418 -8.20 19.77 11.57
CA THR A 418 -7.41 19.28 12.72
C THR A 418 -7.91 17.88 13.13
N VAL A 419 -7.11 17.11 13.86
CA VAL A 419 -7.49 15.76 14.35
C VAL A 419 -8.85 15.78 15.06
N ASP A 420 -9.14 16.84 15.81
CA ASP A 420 -10.42 17.04 16.50
C ASP A 420 -11.59 17.29 15.54
N GLN A 421 -11.34 17.92 14.38
CA GLN A 421 -12.37 18.16 13.37
C GLN A 421 -12.72 16.90 12.58
N TRP A 422 -11.77 15.98 12.38
CA TRP A 422 -12.07 14.65 11.80
C TRP A 422 -12.83 13.74 12.78
N HIS A 423 -12.49 13.79 14.07
CA HIS A 423 -13.22 13.03 15.09
C HIS A 423 -14.64 13.55 15.33
N ASN A 424 -14.89 14.84 15.10
CA ASN A 424 -16.22 15.43 15.29
C ASN A 424 -17.21 15.06 14.17
N ASP A 425 -16.78 14.88 12.93
CA ASP A 425 -17.69 14.42 11.86
C ASP A 425 -18.16 12.97 12.11
N ASP A 426 -17.29 12.11 12.64
CA ASP A 426 -17.63 10.75 13.09
C ASP A 426 -18.59 10.74 14.31
N GLN A 427 -18.69 11.85 15.06
CA GLN A 427 -19.60 12.02 16.20
C GLN A 427 -20.95 12.63 15.78
N ILE A 428 -20.95 13.56 14.82
CA ILE A 428 -22.17 14.21 14.32
C ILE A 428 -23.06 13.19 13.58
N GLU A 429 -22.49 12.23 12.85
CA GLU A 429 -23.26 11.15 12.20
C GLU A 429 -23.90 10.15 13.17
N LYS A 430 -23.47 10.09 14.44
CA LYS A 430 -24.10 9.26 15.46
C LYS A 430 -25.31 9.92 16.13
N GLY A 431 -25.62 11.18 15.81
CA GLY A 431 -26.63 11.98 16.50
C GLY A 431 -27.65 12.70 15.61
N GLY A 432 -27.83 12.30 14.35
CA GLY A 432 -28.76 12.96 13.43
C GLY A 432 -30.08 12.21 13.24
N GLU A 433 -31.12 12.63 13.95
CA GLU A 433 -32.50 12.17 13.75
C GLU A 433 -32.99 12.37 12.30
N SER A 434 -33.76 11.38 11.84
CA SER A 434 -34.51 11.38 10.60
C SER A 434 -35.38 12.64 10.45
N ASN A 435 -35.19 13.40 9.38
CA ASN A 435 -36.23 14.30 8.91
C ASN A 435 -36.51 14.09 7.42
N LYS A 436 -37.81 13.85 7.19
CA LYS A 436 -38.48 13.54 5.93
C LYS A 436 -38.24 14.62 4.88
N LEU A 437 -37.94 14.21 3.66
CA LEU A 437 -38.27 15.00 2.47
C LEU A 437 -39.05 14.09 1.52
N GLY A 438 -40.37 14.20 1.62
CA GLY A 438 -41.31 13.67 0.63
C GLY A 438 -41.53 14.68 -0.49
N ASP A 439 -41.97 14.12 -1.61
CA ASP A 439 -42.74 14.73 -2.69
C ASP A 439 -42.08 15.83 -3.51
N GLN A 440 -41.59 15.44 -4.70
CA GLN A 440 -41.99 16.03 -5.99
C GLN A 440 -41.33 15.27 -7.16
N ILE A 441 -42.09 14.36 -7.78
CA ILE A 441 -41.78 13.83 -9.12
C ILE A 441 -42.97 14.18 -10.02
N THR A 442 -42.77 15.17 -10.89
CA THR A 442 -43.67 15.50 -12.00
C THR A 442 -43.59 14.44 -13.09
N GLN A 443 -44.76 13.99 -13.53
CA GLN A 443 -44.99 13.04 -14.61
C GLN A 443 -44.36 13.51 -15.93
N LYS A 444 -43.65 12.61 -16.60
CA LYS A 444 -43.42 12.62 -18.05
C LYS A 444 -43.68 11.23 -18.58
N GLU A 445 -44.59 11.14 -19.55
CA GLU A 445 -45.04 9.92 -20.23
C GLU A 445 -43.86 9.22 -20.94
N LYS A 446 -43.73 7.90 -20.77
CA LYS A 446 -42.80 7.02 -21.50
C LYS A 446 -43.54 6.39 -22.70
N GLU A 447 -42.93 6.46 -23.89
CA GLU A 447 -43.14 5.49 -24.97
C GLU A 447 -42.38 4.18 -24.67
N PRO A 448 -42.77 3.03 -25.27
CA PRO A 448 -42.34 1.71 -24.81
C PRO A 448 -40.99 1.31 -25.43
N GLU A 449 -39.90 1.50 -24.69
CA GLU A 449 -38.61 0.86 -24.97
C GLU A 449 -38.49 -0.46 -24.19
N GLN A 450 -37.98 -1.51 -24.86
CA GLN A 450 -37.70 -2.82 -24.27
C GLN A 450 -36.63 -2.70 -23.16
N GLU A 451 -36.88 -3.31 -21.99
CA GLU A 451 -36.10 -3.19 -20.73
C GLU A 451 -35.43 -4.54 -20.30
N PRO A 452 -34.38 -4.54 -19.44
CA PRO A 452 -33.18 -5.40 -19.59
C PRO A 452 -32.98 -6.57 -18.57
N ASP A 453 -32.08 -7.52 -18.91
CA ASP A 453 -31.61 -8.73 -18.15
C ASP A 453 -30.46 -8.49 -17.13
N PHE A 454 -30.22 -9.40 -16.16
CA PHE A 454 -29.13 -9.37 -15.14
C PHE A 454 -28.23 -10.63 -15.14
N ARG A 455 -26.95 -10.51 -14.72
CA ARG A 455 -25.92 -11.60 -14.67
C ARG A 455 -25.02 -11.50 -13.44
N ILE A 456 -24.62 -12.64 -12.86
CA ILE A 456 -23.60 -12.74 -11.79
C ILE A 456 -22.55 -13.77 -12.21
N THR A 457 -21.26 -13.46 -12.13
CA THR A 457 -20.14 -14.38 -12.43
C THR A 457 -19.08 -14.33 -11.33
N GLY A 458 -18.65 -15.50 -10.83
CA GLY A 458 -17.65 -15.63 -9.75
C GLY A 458 -16.25 -15.96 -10.27
N GLY A 459 -15.22 -15.38 -9.65
CA GLY A 459 -13.81 -15.62 -9.98
C GLY A 459 -13.08 -16.35 -8.86
N CYS A 460 -13.19 -17.67 -8.80
CA CYS A 460 -12.23 -18.57 -8.14
C CYS A 460 -12.24 -19.89 -8.92
N THR A 461 -11.13 -20.62 -8.96
CA THR A 461 -10.74 -21.69 -9.92
C THR A 461 -11.68 -22.92 -10.08
N ARG A 462 -12.98 -22.84 -9.78
CA ARG A 462 -13.91 -23.96 -9.98
C ARG A 462 -15.38 -23.65 -10.24
N PHE A 463 -15.80 -22.44 -10.60
CA PHE A 463 -17.21 -22.22 -10.92
C PHE A 463 -17.46 -21.14 -11.99
N GLU A 464 -17.91 -21.57 -13.18
CA GLU A 464 -18.68 -20.75 -14.10
C GLU A 464 -20.16 -21.10 -13.90
N GLY A 465 -20.89 -20.29 -13.14
CA GLY A 465 -22.33 -20.36 -13.02
C GLY A 465 -22.96 -19.14 -13.69
N VAL A 466 -23.77 -19.33 -14.73
CA VAL A 466 -24.58 -18.26 -15.33
C VAL A 466 -26.00 -18.38 -14.81
N VAL A 467 -26.49 -17.33 -14.14
CA VAL A 467 -27.89 -17.25 -13.70
C VAL A 467 -28.58 -16.12 -14.45
N GLN A 468 -29.50 -16.48 -15.34
CA GLN A 468 -30.40 -15.53 -16.01
C GLN A 468 -31.61 -15.26 -15.11
N LEU A 469 -31.82 -14.01 -14.73
CA LEU A 469 -33.02 -13.58 -14.03
C LEU A 469 -33.94 -12.82 -14.98
N GLN A 470 -35.13 -13.36 -15.23
CA GLN A 470 -36.17 -12.62 -15.92
C GLN A 470 -36.87 -11.68 -14.94
N LYS A 471 -36.70 -10.36 -15.18
CA LYS A 471 -37.51 -9.21 -14.71
C LYS A 471 -37.61 -9.00 -13.19
N ILE A 472 -36.97 -7.97 -12.63
CA ILE A 472 -37.26 -7.52 -11.26
C ILE A 472 -38.62 -6.80 -11.23
N SER A 473 -39.54 -7.22 -10.35
CA SER A 473 -40.90 -6.70 -10.25
C SER A 473 -40.99 -5.52 -9.28
N GLU A 474 -41.66 -4.43 -9.66
CA GLU A 474 -41.96 -3.29 -8.77
C GLU A 474 -43.07 -3.59 -7.74
N ASP A 475 -43.83 -4.67 -7.95
CA ASP A 475 -44.72 -5.23 -6.92
C ASP A 475 -43.90 -5.73 -5.74
N GLY A 476 -44.02 -5.05 -4.59
CA GLY A 476 -43.23 -5.31 -3.38
C GLY A 476 -43.30 -6.75 -2.87
N GLY A 477 -44.37 -7.49 -3.18
CA GLY A 477 -44.47 -8.93 -2.87
C GLY A 477 -43.53 -9.78 -3.73
N LYS A 478 -43.49 -9.49 -5.04
CA LYS A 478 -42.63 -10.20 -6.00
C LYS A 478 -41.17 -9.77 -5.91
N LEU A 479 -40.91 -8.51 -5.58
CA LEU A 479 -39.57 -8.01 -5.30
C LEU A 479 -38.93 -8.79 -4.14
N LYS A 480 -39.70 -9.01 -3.06
CA LYS A 480 -39.24 -9.79 -1.91
C LYS A 480 -38.87 -11.21 -2.32
N GLU A 481 -39.73 -11.89 -3.08
CA GLU A 481 -39.49 -13.25 -3.57
C GLU A 481 -38.23 -13.35 -4.46
N GLN A 482 -38.00 -12.33 -5.30
CA GLN A 482 -36.83 -12.25 -6.17
C GLN A 482 -35.54 -11.97 -5.39
N MET A 483 -35.58 -11.06 -4.42
CA MET A 483 -34.46 -10.81 -3.52
C MET A 483 -34.12 -12.06 -2.70
N GLN A 484 -35.14 -12.79 -2.21
CA GLN A 484 -34.95 -14.06 -1.51
C GLN A 484 -34.31 -15.13 -2.40
N ARG A 485 -34.68 -15.18 -3.68
CA ARG A 485 -34.08 -16.10 -4.66
C ARG A 485 -32.61 -15.76 -4.92
N ILE A 486 -32.28 -14.48 -5.08
CA ILE A 486 -30.89 -13.99 -5.23
C ILE A 486 -30.07 -14.33 -3.99
N ALA A 487 -30.62 -14.09 -2.79
CA ALA A 487 -29.95 -14.37 -1.54
C ALA A 487 -29.67 -15.87 -1.36
N ASN A 488 -30.67 -16.73 -1.60
CA ASN A 488 -30.48 -18.18 -1.54
C ASN A 488 -29.46 -18.67 -2.58
N LEU A 489 -29.43 -18.07 -3.77
CA LEU A 489 -28.43 -18.37 -4.80
C LEU A 489 -27.03 -17.95 -4.39
N ALA A 490 -26.86 -16.76 -3.80
CA ALA A 490 -25.58 -16.30 -3.29
C ALA A 490 -25.05 -17.25 -2.19
N LEU A 491 -25.90 -17.68 -1.26
CA LEU A 491 -25.52 -18.59 -0.17
C LEU A 491 -25.25 -20.04 -0.62
N THR A 492 -25.90 -20.49 -1.69
CA THR A 492 -25.66 -21.82 -2.25
C THR A 492 -24.46 -21.86 -3.19
N SER A 493 -24.12 -20.72 -3.81
CA SER A 493 -23.06 -20.63 -4.83
C SER A 493 -21.74 -20.11 -4.28
N LEU A 494 -21.75 -19.32 -3.19
CA LEU A 494 -20.56 -18.80 -2.52
C LEU A 494 -20.34 -19.61 -1.24
N ARG A 495 -19.15 -20.19 -1.06
CA ARG A 495 -18.87 -20.97 0.14
C ARG A 495 -18.41 -20.07 1.30
N PRO A 496 -18.86 -20.31 2.54
CA PRO A 496 -18.45 -19.52 3.71
C PRO A 496 -16.94 -19.57 4.04
N ASP A 497 -16.23 -20.60 3.57
CA ASP A 497 -14.81 -20.86 3.84
C ASP A 497 -13.85 -20.22 2.82
N GLU A 498 -14.34 -19.78 1.66
CA GLU A 498 -13.55 -19.13 0.60
C GLU A 498 -13.59 -17.59 0.75
N SER A 499 -13.01 -17.10 1.83
CA SER A 499 -12.96 -15.67 2.23
C SER A 499 -12.17 -14.72 1.32
N GLN A 500 -11.72 -15.16 0.14
CA GLN A 500 -10.91 -14.36 -0.80
C GLN A 500 -11.50 -14.29 -2.23
N GLY A 501 -12.71 -14.81 -2.47
CA GLY A 501 -13.37 -14.72 -3.77
C GLY A 501 -14.13 -13.40 -3.99
N TYR A 502 -14.36 -13.03 -5.25
CA TYR A 502 -15.25 -11.95 -5.65
C TYR A 502 -16.35 -12.45 -6.60
N ALA A 503 -17.47 -11.74 -6.65
CA ALA A 503 -18.48 -11.89 -7.68
C ALA A 503 -18.61 -10.59 -8.49
N GLU A 504 -18.67 -10.72 -9.80
CA GLU A 504 -19.04 -9.68 -10.73
C GLU A 504 -20.56 -9.68 -10.89
N VAL A 505 -21.15 -8.50 -10.77
CA VAL A 505 -22.57 -8.29 -11.00
C VAL A 505 -22.72 -7.39 -12.21
N GLU A 506 -23.53 -7.82 -13.17
CA GLU A 506 -23.84 -7.08 -14.40
C GLU A 506 -25.37 -6.97 -14.56
N CYS A 507 -25.80 -5.87 -15.19
CA CYS A 507 -27.14 -5.73 -15.73
C CYS A 507 -27.04 -5.40 -17.22
N ALA A 508 -28.14 -5.44 -17.97
CA ALA A 508 -28.08 -5.14 -19.40
C ALA A 508 -27.88 -3.65 -19.73
N LYS A 509 -27.75 -2.77 -18.72
CA LYS A 509 -27.18 -1.42 -18.87
C LYS A 509 -25.66 -1.36 -18.68
N GLY A 510 -25.03 -2.48 -18.34
CA GLY A 510 -23.58 -2.60 -18.11
C GLY A 510 -23.24 -3.26 -16.78
N ARG A 511 -21.94 -3.39 -16.53
CA ARG A 511 -21.39 -3.94 -15.29
C ARG A 511 -21.73 -3.05 -14.10
N LEU A 512 -22.33 -3.63 -13.06
CA LEU A 512 -22.71 -2.93 -11.82
C LEU A 512 -21.54 -2.88 -10.83
N GLY A 513 -20.66 -3.87 -10.82
CA GLY A 513 -19.44 -3.83 -10.00
C GLY A 513 -18.87 -5.21 -9.66
N ARG A 514 -17.72 -5.21 -8.97
CA ARG A 514 -17.15 -6.38 -8.27
C ARG A 514 -17.43 -6.26 -6.78
N PHE A 515 -17.88 -7.36 -6.18
CA PHE A 515 -18.22 -7.46 -4.78
C PHE A 515 -17.46 -8.61 -4.15
N GLY A 516 -16.95 -8.42 -2.93
CA GLY A 516 -16.36 -9.52 -2.17
C GLY A 516 -17.43 -10.57 -1.84
N ALA A 517 -17.05 -11.85 -1.93
CA ALA A 517 -17.96 -12.96 -1.65
C ALA A 517 -18.53 -12.89 -0.23
N ARG A 518 -17.73 -12.41 0.74
CA ARG A 518 -18.14 -12.28 2.14
C ARG A 518 -19.22 -11.23 2.35
N GLU A 519 -19.12 -10.08 1.69
CA GLU A 519 -20.12 -9.02 1.73
C GLU A 519 -21.42 -9.47 1.09
N LEU A 520 -21.34 -10.18 -0.04
CA LEU A 520 -22.50 -10.76 -0.71
C LEU A 520 -23.22 -11.81 0.14
N ILE A 521 -22.48 -12.67 0.83
CA ILE A 521 -23.05 -13.64 1.78
C ILE A 521 -23.79 -12.91 2.92
N LYS A 522 -23.16 -11.90 3.55
CA LYS A 522 -23.79 -11.12 4.62
C LYS A 522 -25.03 -10.37 4.15
N PHE A 523 -24.97 -9.79 2.95
CA PHE A 523 -26.11 -9.12 2.33
C PHE A 523 -27.25 -10.11 2.05
N ALA A 524 -26.92 -11.31 1.56
CA ALA A 524 -27.88 -12.37 1.34
C ALA A 524 -28.52 -12.87 2.65
N GLU A 525 -27.74 -13.13 3.69
CA GLU A 525 -28.24 -13.48 5.03
C GLU A 525 -29.22 -12.43 5.54
N LYS A 526 -28.88 -11.14 5.41
CA LYS A 526 -29.73 -10.02 5.82
C LYS A 526 -31.03 -9.86 5.01
N ILE A 527 -31.07 -10.36 3.77
CA ILE A 527 -32.29 -10.40 2.97
C ILE A 527 -33.20 -11.57 3.38
N LEU A 528 -32.62 -12.67 3.86
CA LEU A 528 -33.36 -13.85 4.29
C LEU A 528 -33.93 -13.71 5.71
N ASP A 529 -33.21 -13.02 6.60
CA ASP A 529 -33.70 -12.56 7.91
C ASP A 529 -34.84 -11.51 7.77
#